data_AF-Q5C5P8-F1
#
_entry.id   AF-Q5C5P8-F1
#
_cell.length_a   1.000
_cell.length_b   1.000
_cell.length_c   1.000
_cell.angle_alpha   90.00
_cell.angle_beta   90.00
_cell.angle_gamma   90.00
#
_symmetry.space_group_name_H-M   'P 1'
#
loop_
_entity.id
_entity.type
_entity.pdbx_description
1 polymer ?
#
loop_
_entity_poly.entity_id
_entity_poly.type
_entity_poly.pdbx_seq_one_letter_code
_entity_poly.pdbx_strand_id
1 'polypeptide(L)'
;MSTGGYHHAIILSPGVYARQCYTDNISNDSSYWKHEDAARHLSNHVMNKYPNLNVLCLNNSNYMKNDLWSDPTCINACLFSQASRVVLFIPDDATEHITHFSRHCLQPLLCRSRDQGGRPEWHSRFIGVAIGSVQVPNQLNSDVPFINVIRFREIGWFRDIMGMMLLERAIKDFWIPPEMKEFTSQHSNLKQSNMMS
;
A
#
# COMPACT_ATOMS: atom_id res chain seq x y z
N MET A 1 0.39 -15.64 19.48
CA MET A 1 0.75 -14.29 19.95
C MET A 1 2.04 -13.90 19.25
N SER A 2 1.99 -13.12 18.18
CA SER A 2 3.20 -12.63 17.50
C SER A 2 3.72 -11.42 18.27
N THR A 3 4.89 -11.58 18.89
CA THR A 3 5.75 -10.47 19.33
C THR A 3 5.84 -9.42 18.23
N GLY A 4 5.53 -8.16 18.57
CA GLY A 4 5.39 -7.04 17.62
C GLY A 4 6.67 -6.77 16.82
N GLY A 5 6.80 -7.44 15.69
CA GLY A 5 7.84 -7.19 14.70
C GLY A 5 7.32 -6.28 13.59
N TYR A 6 8.21 -5.46 13.05
CA TYR A 6 7.91 -4.62 11.88
C TYR A 6 7.52 -5.50 10.68
N HIS A 7 6.39 -5.19 10.06
CA HIS A 7 5.86 -5.92 8.91
C HIS A 7 6.51 -5.43 7.61
N HIS A 8 6.60 -6.33 6.63
CA HIS A 8 7.01 -5.95 5.27
C HIS A 8 5.91 -5.09 4.62
N ALA A 9 4.66 -5.50 4.78
CA ALA A 9 3.51 -4.77 4.26
C ALA A 9 2.29 -4.84 5.17
N ILE A 10 1.45 -3.81 5.10
CA ILE A 10 0.05 -3.83 5.51
C ILE A 10 -0.82 -3.92 4.26
N ILE A 11 -1.75 -4.86 4.20
CA ILE A 11 -2.81 -4.90 3.19
C ILE A 11 -4.04 -4.20 3.79
N LEU A 12 -4.51 -3.15 3.12
CA LEU A 12 -5.73 -2.44 3.46
C LEU A 12 -6.90 -2.98 2.64
N SER A 13 -7.95 -3.42 3.32
CA SER A 13 -9.21 -3.73 2.66
C SER A 13 -9.84 -2.46 2.07
N PRO A 14 -10.71 -2.60 1.05
CA PRO A 14 -11.48 -1.49 0.49
C PRO A 14 -12.28 -0.72 1.53
N GLY A 15 -12.82 -1.41 2.54
CA GLY A 15 -13.58 -0.77 3.61
C GLY A 15 -12.76 0.27 4.37
N VAL A 16 -11.46 0.01 4.61
CA VAL A 16 -10.60 0.91 5.39
C VAL A 16 -10.36 2.23 4.67
N TYR A 17 -10.00 2.20 3.39
CA TYR A 17 -9.72 3.44 2.65
C TYR A 17 -10.99 4.10 2.12
N ALA A 18 -12.06 3.33 1.86
CA ALA A 18 -13.33 3.90 1.41
C ALA A 18 -14.07 4.61 2.55
N ARG A 19 -13.98 4.15 3.81
CA ARG A 19 -14.64 4.81 4.98
C ARG A 19 -14.19 6.26 5.17
N GLN A 20 -12.98 6.60 4.73
CA GLN A 20 -12.48 7.96 4.74
C GLN A 20 -13.22 8.88 3.76
N CYS A 21 -13.70 8.32 2.65
CA CYS A 21 -14.32 9.06 1.55
C CYS A 21 -15.85 8.97 1.57
N TYR A 22 -16.41 7.93 2.18
CA TYR A 22 -17.85 7.66 2.16
C TYR A 22 -18.32 7.34 3.59
N THR A 23 -19.11 8.24 4.17
CA THR A 23 -19.58 8.14 5.56
C THR A 23 -20.69 7.10 5.76
N ASP A 24 -21.58 6.93 4.79
CA ASP A 24 -22.91 6.37 5.08
C ASP A 24 -23.22 4.98 4.49
N ASN A 25 -22.32 4.37 3.70
CA ASN A 25 -22.67 3.14 2.96
C ASN A 25 -21.78 1.91 3.17
N ILE A 26 -20.67 2.01 3.90
CA ILE A 26 -19.67 0.91 3.94
C ILE A 26 -19.92 -0.08 5.08
N SER A 27 -20.39 0.41 6.22
CA SER A 27 -20.60 -0.43 7.42
C SER A 27 -21.79 -1.39 7.29
N ASN A 28 -22.76 -1.06 6.44
CA ASN A 28 -24.01 -1.81 6.26
C ASN A 28 -24.09 -2.57 4.94
N ASP A 29 -23.13 -2.37 4.03
CA ASP A 29 -23.13 -3.03 2.73
C ASP A 29 -22.38 -4.38 2.81
N SER A 30 -23.17 -5.45 2.67
CA SER A 30 -22.68 -6.83 2.66
C SER A 30 -21.64 -7.13 1.56
N SER A 31 -21.59 -6.31 0.50
CA SER A 31 -20.60 -6.42 -0.57
C SER A 31 -19.18 -6.23 -0.05
N TYR A 32 -18.98 -5.32 0.92
CA TYR A 32 -17.65 -5.03 1.47
C TYR A 32 -17.07 -6.19 2.26
N TRP A 33 -17.89 -6.99 2.94
CA TRP A 33 -17.40 -8.17 3.67
C TRP A 33 -16.69 -9.16 2.75
N LYS A 34 -17.17 -9.33 1.51
CA LYS A 34 -16.49 -10.18 0.50
C LYS A 34 -15.13 -9.62 0.14
N HIS A 35 -15.03 -8.30 0.01
CA HIS A 35 -13.78 -7.62 -0.32
C HIS A 35 -12.78 -7.66 0.83
N GLU A 36 -13.26 -7.57 2.08
CA GLU A 36 -12.44 -7.77 3.28
C GLU A 36 -11.91 -9.20 3.38
N ASP A 37 -12.78 -10.16 3.07
CA ASP A 37 -12.44 -11.57 3.02
C ASP A 37 -11.36 -11.83 1.97
N ALA A 38 -11.52 -11.27 0.77
CA ALA A 38 -10.54 -11.38 -0.29
C ALA A 38 -9.18 -10.75 0.08
N ALA A 39 -9.17 -9.56 0.71
CA ALA A 39 -7.94 -8.92 1.18
C ALA A 39 -7.22 -9.78 2.24
N ARG A 40 -7.97 -10.38 3.17
CA ARG A 40 -7.43 -11.30 4.19
C ARG A 40 -6.91 -12.58 3.57
N HIS A 41 -7.63 -13.13 2.59
CA HIS A 41 -7.15 -14.28 1.82
C HIS A 41 -5.86 -13.96 1.07
N LEU A 42 -5.70 -12.75 0.52
CA LEU A 42 -4.45 -12.33 -0.11
C LEU A 42 -3.31 -12.30 0.90
N SER A 43 -3.52 -11.71 2.07
CA SER A 43 -2.53 -11.69 3.15
C SER A 43 -2.10 -13.10 3.55
N ASN A 44 -3.05 -13.99 3.82
CA ASN A 44 -2.77 -15.38 4.17
C ASN A 44 -2.06 -16.13 3.05
N HIS A 45 -2.46 -15.90 1.79
CA HIS A 45 -1.85 -16.57 0.65
C HIS A 45 -0.41 -16.11 0.42
N VAL A 46 -0.12 -14.81 0.56
CA VAL A 46 1.25 -14.27 0.52
C VAL A 46 2.11 -14.91 1.61
N MET A 47 1.65 -14.93 2.86
CA MET A 47 2.42 -15.49 3.97
C MET A 47 2.62 -17.01 3.85
N ASN A 48 1.62 -17.74 3.34
CA ASN A 48 1.74 -19.18 3.12
C ASN A 48 2.73 -19.52 1.99
N LYS A 49 2.72 -18.74 0.91
CA LYS A 49 3.59 -18.96 -0.25
C LYS A 49 5.01 -18.45 -0.03
N TYR A 50 5.16 -17.38 0.74
CA TYR A 50 6.43 -16.73 1.05
C TYR A 50 6.58 -16.55 2.56
N PRO A 51 6.96 -17.62 3.31
CA PRO A 51 7.00 -17.60 4.77
C PRO A 51 7.99 -16.61 5.38
N ASN A 52 8.94 -16.11 4.58
CA ASN A 52 9.88 -15.06 4.95
C ASN A 52 9.27 -13.65 4.95
N LEU A 53 8.07 -13.48 4.40
CA LEU A 53 7.33 -12.23 4.43
C LEU A 53 6.36 -12.20 5.60
N ASN A 54 6.40 -11.09 6.33
CA ASN A 54 5.47 -10.78 7.40
C ASN A 54 4.50 -9.71 6.91
N VAL A 55 3.22 -10.04 6.79
CA VAL A 55 2.19 -9.15 6.24
C VAL A 55 1.03 -9.03 7.22
N LEU A 56 0.57 -7.82 7.48
CA LEU A 56 -0.60 -7.54 8.31
C LEU A 56 -1.79 -7.20 7.40
N CYS A 57 -2.96 -7.79 7.66
CA CYS A 57 -4.20 -7.36 7.00
C CYS A 57 -4.99 -6.44 7.95
N LEU A 58 -5.35 -5.25 7.48
CA LEU A 58 -6.25 -4.34 8.19
C LEU A 58 -7.58 -4.27 7.44
N ASN A 59 -8.65 -4.44 8.19
CA ASN A 59 -10.03 -4.44 7.72
C ASN A 59 -10.85 -3.37 8.45
N ASN A 60 -12.11 -3.22 8.08
CA ASN A 60 -13.02 -2.18 8.56
C ASN A 60 -13.42 -2.35 10.03
N SER A 61 -13.25 -3.56 10.58
CA SER A 61 -13.41 -3.84 12.02
C SER A 61 -12.20 -3.39 12.84
N ASN A 62 -11.03 -3.20 12.23
CA ASN A 62 -9.89 -2.62 12.92
C ASN A 62 -10.19 -1.15 13.24
N TYR A 63 -10.04 -0.77 14.52
CA TYR A 63 -10.21 0.60 14.94
C TYR A 63 -9.15 1.48 14.27
N MET A 64 -9.58 2.24 13.27
CA MET A 64 -8.81 3.27 12.59
C MET A 64 -9.50 4.60 12.82
N LYS A 65 -8.73 5.66 13.04
CA LYS A 65 -9.32 6.99 13.15
C LYS A 65 -9.93 7.40 11.81
N ASN A 66 -11.11 8.01 11.85
CA ASN A 66 -11.83 8.49 10.65
C ASN A 66 -11.10 9.59 9.88
N ASP A 67 -10.01 10.14 10.44
CA ASP A 67 -9.18 11.19 9.88
C ASP A 67 -7.81 10.68 9.41
N LEU A 68 -7.59 9.35 9.37
CA LEU A 68 -6.31 8.71 9.06
C LEU A 68 -5.60 9.34 7.86
N TRP A 69 -6.32 9.59 6.76
CA TRP A 69 -5.73 10.08 5.51
C TRP A 69 -5.66 11.61 5.41
N SER A 70 -6.19 12.32 6.39
CA SER A 70 -6.16 13.79 6.43
C SER A 70 -4.87 14.34 7.04
N ASP A 71 -4.19 13.54 7.87
CA ASP A 71 -2.94 13.91 8.52
C ASP A 71 -1.83 12.87 8.24
N PRO A 72 -0.74 13.25 7.55
CA PRO A 72 0.41 12.37 7.35
C PRO A 72 0.98 11.80 8.65
N THR A 73 0.88 12.51 9.78
CA THR A 73 1.34 12.03 11.08
C THR A 73 0.53 10.83 11.54
N CYS A 74 -0.79 10.85 11.32
CA CYS A 74 -1.67 9.70 11.56
C CYS A 74 -1.32 8.52 10.65
N ILE A 75 -1.11 8.75 9.35
CA ILE A 75 -0.65 7.69 8.42
C ILE A 75 0.65 7.07 8.92
N ASN A 76 1.61 7.91 9.34
CA ASN A 76 2.88 7.43 9.84
C ASN A 76 2.71 6.59 11.12
N ALA A 77 1.96 7.10 12.09
CA ALA A 77 1.75 6.45 13.38
C ALA A 77 0.92 5.16 13.27
N CYS A 78 -0.06 5.11 12.37
CA CYS A 78 -0.99 3.98 12.23
C CYS A 78 -0.51 2.93 11.22
N LEU A 79 0.18 3.31 10.14
CA LEU A 79 0.59 2.39 9.09
C LEU A 79 2.10 2.20 9.05
N PHE A 80 2.84 3.28 8.88
CA PHE A 80 4.26 3.19 8.53
C PHE A 80 5.21 2.93 9.71
N SER A 81 4.75 3.16 10.94
CA SER A 81 5.38 2.70 12.18
C SER A 81 5.36 1.18 12.32
N GLN A 82 4.42 0.52 11.64
CA GLN A 82 4.20 -0.91 11.73
C GLN A 82 4.67 -1.66 10.48
N ALA A 83 4.65 -1.02 9.30
CA ALA A 83 5.03 -1.69 8.06
C ALA A 83 5.77 -0.82 7.05
N SER A 84 6.60 -1.46 6.26
CA SER A 84 7.37 -0.77 5.22
C SER A 84 6.50 -0.31 4.06
N ARG A 85 5.59 -1.17 3.59
CA ARG A 85 4.65 -0.92 2.50
C ARG A 85 3.20 -0.91 2.96
N VAL A 86 2.38 -0.19 2.22
CA VAL A 86 0.92 -0.23 2.29
C VAL A 86 0.40 -0.70 0.95
N VAL A 87 -0.28 -1.83 0.96
CA VAL A 87 -0.92 -2.44 -0.20
C VAL A 87 -2.41 -2.11 -0.16
N LEU A 88 -2.89 -1.38 -1.15
CA LEU A 88 -4.31 -1.13 -1.36
C LEU A 88 -4.89 -2.31 -2.15
N PHE A 89 -5.76 -3.10 -1.52
CA PHE A 89 -6.52 -4.13 -2.24
C PHE A 89 -7.66 -3.46 -3.00
N ILE A 90 -7.72 -3.65 -4.33
CA ILE A 90 -8.67 -3.00 -5.23
C ILE A 90 -9.45 -4.10 -5.95
N PRO A 91 -10.69 -4.40 -5.53
CA PRO A 91 -11.52 -5.41 -6.18
C PRO A 91 -11.99 -4.94 -7.57
N ASP A 92 -12.55 -5.87 -8.32
CA ASP A 92 -13.04 -5.70 -9.69
C ASP A 92 -14.09 -4.58 -9.83
N ASP A 93 -14.93 -4.40 -8.83
CA ASP A 93 -16.01 -3.42 -8.76
C ASP A 93 -15.63 -2.05 -8.13
N ALA A 94 -14.38 -1.86 -7.68
CA ALA A 94 -13.98 -0.67 -6.91
C ALA A 94 -13.50 0.54 -7.74
N THR A 95 -13.85 0.62 -9.03
CA THR A 95 -13.37 1.70 -9.93
C THR A 95 -13.69 3.10 -9.38
N GLU A 96 -14.91 3.33 -8.90
CA GLU A 96 -15.31 4.63 -8.35
C GLU A 96 -14.58 4.93 -7.04
N HIS A 97 -14.48 3.93 -6.15
CA HIS A 97 -13.82 4.07 -4.86
C HIS A 97 -12.35 4.43 -5.01
N ILE A 98 -11.60 3.71 -5.85
CA ILE A 98 -10.17 4.00 -6.04
C ILE A 98 -9.98 5.35 -6.71
N THR A 99 -10.83 5.73 -7.66
CA THR A 99 -10.75 7.04 -8.33
C THR A 99 -10.98 8.17 -7.34
N HIS A 100 -12.00 8.06 -6.49
CA HIS A 100 -12.31 9.08 -5.50
C HIS A 100 -11.24 9.15 -4.41
N PHE A 101 -10.81 8.02 -3.88
CA PHE A 101 -9.72 7.93 -2.91
C PHE A 101 -8.41 8.51 -3.46
N SER A 102 -8.12 8.25 -4.74
CA SER A 102 -6.94 8.80 -5.40
C SER A 102 -6.96 10.33 -5.42
N ARG A 103 -8.10 10.93 -5.77
CA ARG A 103 -8.25 12.39 -5.85
C ARG A 103 -8.25 13.08 -4.49
N HIS A 104 -8.88 12.48 -3.48
CA HIS A 104 -9.12 13.14 -2.19
C HIS A 104 -8.11 12.77 -1.11
N CYS A 105 -7.39 11.65 -1.26
CA CYS A 105 -6.43 11.17 -0.27
C CYS A 105 -5.02 11.06 -0.86
N LEU A 106 -4.82 10.25 -1.91
CA LEU A 106 -3.47 10.01 -2.44
C LEU A 106 -2.87 11.24 -3.12
N GLN A 107 -3.64 11.97 -3.92
CA GLN A 107 -3.14 13.15 -4.65
C GLN A 107 -2.71 14.27 -3.69
N PRO A 108 -3.51 14.71 -2.70
CA PRO A 108 -3.05 15.70 -1.71
C PRO A 108 -1.82 15.22 -0.93
N LEU A 109 -1.76 13.93 -0.59
CA LEU A 109 -0.65 13.35 0.14
C LEU A 109 0.63 13.27 -0.70
N LEU A 110 0.55 12.85 -1.95
CA LEU A 110 1.73 12.47 -2.75
C LEU A 110 2.16 13.52 -3.77
N CYS A 111 1.33 14.51 -4.08
CA CYS A 111 1.63 15.55 -5.07
C CYS A 111 1.97 16.92 -4.46
N ARG A 112 1.63 17.17 -3.20
CA ARG A 112 1.94 18.44 -2.52
C ARG A 112 3.36 18.43 -1.95
N SER A 113 3.96 19.60 -1.77
CA SER A 113 5.26 19.72 -1.10
C SER A 113 5.15 19.39 0.40
N ARG A 114 6.29 19.13 1.05
CA ARG A 114 6.33 18.86 2.50
C ARG A 114 5.77 20.01 3.33
N ASP A 115 6.04 21.25 2.93
CA ASP A 115 5.56 22.47 3.60
C ASP A 115 4.03 22.63 3.51
N GLN A 116 3.43 22.07 2.46
CA GLN A 116 1.98 22.02 2.27
C GLN A 116 1.31 20.79 2.92
N GLY A 117 2.06 20.06 3.75
CA GLY A 117 1.60 18.83 4.38
C GLY A 117 1.66 17.59 3.49
N GLY A 118 2.25 17.67 2.30
CA GLY A 118 2.48 16.51 1.44
C GLY A 118 3.67 15.65 1.88
N ARG A 119 3.74 14.43 1.36
CA ARG A 119 4.80 13.42 1.54
C ARG A 119 5.08 12.73 0.21
N PRO A 120 5.56 13.45 -0.81
CA PRO A 120 5.82 12.88 -2.14
C PRO A 120 6.82 11.72 -2.09
N GLU A 121 7.75 11.73 -1.13
CA GLU A 121 8.70 10.64 -0.91
C GLU A 121 8.04 9.29 -0.54
N TRP A 122 6.80 9.31 -0.03
CA TRP A 122 6.07 8.10 0.32
C TRP A 122 5.42 7.40 -0.87
N HIS A 123 5.50 7.95 -2.09
CA HIS A 123 4.85 7.38 -3.28
C HIS A 123 5.16 5.89 -3.47
N SER A 124 6.44 5.52 -3.39
CA SER A 124 6.92 4.14 -3.51
C SER A 124 6.58 3.22 -2.33
N ARG A 125 5.98 3.74 -1.26
CA ARG A 125 5.48 2.95 -0.13
C ARG A 125 4.09 2.38 -0.38
N PHE A 126 3.35 2.95 -1.32
CA PHE A 126 2.02 2.48 -1.69
C PHE A 126 2.08 1.55 -2.91
N ILE A 127 1.33 0.47 -2.85
CA ILE A 127 1.18 -0.50 -3.94
C ILE A 127 -0.32 -0.76 -4.11
N GLY A 128 -0.83 -0.72 -5.34
CA GLY A 128 -2.17 -1.20 -5.66
C GLY A 128 -2.12 -2.68 -6.03
N VAL A 129 -3.03 -3.49 -5.48
CA VAL A 129 -3.31 -4.84 -5.97
C VAL A 129 -4.71 -4.81 -6.59
N ALA A 130 -4.76 -4.84 -7.91
CA ALA A 130 -5.99 -4.74 -8.69
C ALA A 130 -6.46 -6.12 -9.15
N ILE A 131 -7.69 -6.50 -8.82
CA ILE A 131 -8.30 -7.76 -9.22
C ILE A 131 -9.12 -7.56 -10.49
N GLY A 132 -8.96 -8.48 -11.45
CA GLY A 132 -9.75 -8.50 -12.67
C GLY A 132 -9.52 -7.30 -13.57
N SER A 133 -10.61 -6.77 -14.13
CA SER A 133 -10.61 -5.69 -15.13
C SER A 133 -10.84 -4.30 -14.54
N VAL A 134 -10.71 -4.14 -13.22
CA VAL A 134 -10.90 -2.85 -12.54
C VAL A 134 -10.05 -1.74 -13.17
N GLN A 135 -10.69 -0.60 -13.41
CA GLN A 135 -10.03 0.59 -13.90
C GLN A 135 -9.42 1.34 -12.73
N VAL A 136 -8.12 1.64 -12.84
CA VAL A 136 -7.37 2.43 -11.86
C VAL A 136 -6.85 3.68 -12.56
N PRO A 137 -6.67 4.80 -11.85
CA PRO A 137 -6.07 5.99 -12.44
C PRO A 137 -4.67 5.71 -13.00
N ASN A 138 -4.33 6.35 -14.12
CA ASN A 138 -2.97 6.27 -14.67
C ASN A 138 -2.02 7.26 -13.99
N GLN A 139 -2.55 8.36 -13.47
CA GLN A 139 -1.80 9.46 -12.86
C GLN A 139 -2.56 10.03 -11.66
N LEU A 140 -1.82 10.60 -10.69
CA LEU A 140 -2.39 11.35 -9.56
C LEU A 140 -2.58 12.83 -9.92
N ASN A 141 -1.69 13.41 -10.73
CA ASN A 141 -1.85 14.71 -11.38
C ASN A 141 -1.08 14.73 -12.72
N SER A 142 -0.92 15.88 -13.37
CA SER A 142 -0.23 16.01 -14.66
C SER A 142 1.17 15.40 -14.69
N ASP A 143 1.91 15.47 -13.58
CA ASP A 143 3.35 15.19 -13.52
C ASP A 143 3.71 14.00 -12.62
N VAL A 144 2.75 13.51 -11.84
CA VAL A 144 2.95 12.43 -10.87
C VAL A 144 2.16 11.19 -11.32
N PRO A 145 2.84 10.09 -11.66
CA PRO A 145 2.16 8.85 -12.04
C PRO A 145 1.35 8.31 -10.86
N PHE A 146 0.41 7.42 -11.15
CA PHE A 146 -0.25 6.67 -10.11
C PHE A 146 0.74 5.79 -9.33
N ILE A 147 0.30 5.22 -8.21
CA ILE A 147 1.11 4.27 -7.46
C ILE A 147 1.36 3.00 -8.30
N ASN A 148 2.38 2.22 -7.95
CA ASN A 148 2.64 0.95 -8.64
C ASN A 148 1.44 0.01 -8.48
N VAL A 149 0.91 -0.54 -9.58
CA VAL A 149 -0.25 -1.45 -9.55
C VAL A 149 0.14 -2.82 -10.08
N ILE A 150 -0.14 -3.85 -9.28
CA ILE A 150 0.02 -5.25 -9.63
C ILE A 150 -1.37 -5.82 -9.93
N ARG A 151 -1.56 -6.29 -11.15
CA ARG A 151 -2.83 -6.82 -11.63
C ARG A 151 -2.87 -8.33 -11.49
N PHE A 152 -3.97 -8.82 -10.94
CA PHE A 152 -4.31 -10.23 -10.83
C PHE A 152 -5.54 -10.53 -11.70
N ARG A 153 -5.62 -11.75 -12.23
CA ARG A 153 -6.85 -12.24 -12.90
C ARG A 153 -8.03 -12.26 -11.94
N GLU A 154 -9.26 -12.05 -12.39
CA GLU A 154 -10.46 -12.06 -11.53
C GLU A 154 -10.72 -13.45 -10.93
N ILE A 155 -10.92 -14.45 -11.80
CA ILE A 155 -11.18 -15.82 -11.38
C ILE A 155 -9.89 -16.51 -10.99
N GLY A 156 -9.85 -17.04 -9.77
CA GLY A 156 -8.72 -17.82 -9.28
C GLY A 156 -7.45 -16.98 -9.13
N TRP A 157 -7.57 -15.69 -8.78
CA TRP A 157 -6.44 -14.78 -8.57
C TRP A 157 -5.34 -15.36 -7.68
N PHE A 158 -5.69 -16.18 -6.69
CA PHE A 158 -4.74 -16.89 -5.82
C PHE A 158 -3.83 -17.88 -6.56
N ARG A 159 -4.19 -18.30 -7.78
CA ARG A 159 -3.37 -19.14 -8.65
C ARG A 159 -2.49 -18.33 -9.60
N ASP A 160 -2.60 -17.00 -9.60
CA ASP A 160 -1.79 -16.13 -10.43
C ASP A 160 -0.36 -16.06 -9.90
N ILE A 161 0.48 -16.99 -10.36
CA ILE A 161 1.87 -17.10 -9.90
C ILE A 161 2.64 -15.82 -10.21
N MET A 162 2.41 -15.20 -11.37
CA MET A 162 3.13 -14.01 -11.78
C MET A 162 2.72 -12.80 -10.92
N GLY A 163 1.41 -12.59 -10.70
CA GLY A 163 0.93 -11.56 -9.78
C GLY A 163 1.52 -11.71 -8.38
N MET A 164 1.55 -12.94 -7.86
CA MET A 164 2.15 -13.24 -6.55
C MET A 164 3.66 -12.96 -6.49
N MET A 165 4.42 -13.31 -7.52
CA MET A 165 5.87 -13.02 -7.60
C MET A 165 6.15 -11.52 -7.68
N LEU A 166 5.37 -10.77 -8.46
CA LEU A 166 5.49 -9.32 -8.54
C LEU A 166 5.15 -8.68 -7.20
N LEU A 167 4.12 -9.18 -6.52
CA LEU A 167 3.72 -8.69 -5.19
C LEU A 167 4.79 -8.96 -4.15
N GLU A 168 5.35 -10.18 -4.11
CA GLU A 168 6.49 -10.53 -3.24
C GLU A 168 7.62 -9.53 -3.47
N ARG A 169 8.06 -9.33 -4.72
CA ARG A 169 9.16 -8.43 -5.04
C ARG A 169 8.88 -7.00 -4.58
N ALA A 170 7.65 -6.51 -4.77
CA ALA A 170 7.28 -5.15 -4.40
C ALA A 170 7.28 -4.92 -2.87
N ILE A 171 6.98 -5.94 -2.06
CA ILE A 171 6.92 -5.83 -0.60
C ILE A 171 8.20 -6.26 0.12
N LYS A 172 9.04 -7.08 -0.51
CA LYS A 172 10.28 -7.62 0.08
C LYS A 172 11.33 -6.54 0.34
N ASP A 173 11.43 -5.55 -0.54
CA ASP A 173 12.40 -4.48 -0.40
C ASP A 173 11.93 -3.46 0.64
N PHE A 174 12.61 -3.35 1.80
CA PHE A 174 12.30 -2.29 2.75
C PHE A 174 12.45 -0.92 2.09
N TRP A 175 11.50 -0.03 2.36
CA TRP A 175 11.53 1.33 1.88
C TRP A 175 12.63 2.06 2.64
N ILE A 176 13.54 2.66 1.89
CA ILE A 176 14.62 3.49 2.42
C ILE A 176 14.31 4.93 1.98
N PRO A 177 14.24 5.89 2.92
CA PRO A 177 14.07 7.30 2.59
C PRO A 177 15.08 7.74 1.53
N PRO A 178 14.70 8.58 0.55
CA PRO A 178 15.62 9.09 -0.46
C PRO A 178 16.89 9.68 0.15
N GLU A 179 16.76 10.41 1.26
CA GLU A 179 17.88 11.02 1.97
C GLU A 179 18.87 9.95 2.47
N MET A 180 18.37 8.83 2.99
CA MET A 180 19.22 7.72 3.43
C MET A 180 19.83 6.95 2.27
N LYS A 181 19.17 6.86 1.11
CA LYS A 181 19.71 6.20 -0.09
C LYS A 181 20.97 6.90 -0.60
N GLU A 182 20.97 8.24 -0.59
CA GLU A 182 22.13 9.04 -0.98
C GLU A 182 23.31 8.82 -0.03
N PHE A 183 23.07 8.81 1.28
CA PHE A 183 24.09 8.50 2.29
C PHE A 183 24.66 7.07 2.13
N THR A 184 23.82 6.06 1.89
CA THR A 184 24.31 4.69 1.68
C THR A 184 25.13 4.54 0.40
N SER A 185 24.76 5.24 -0.68
CA SER A 185 25.47 5.19 -1.96
C SER A 185 26.83 5.91 -1.90
N GLN A 186 26.92 7.00 -1.15
CA GLN A 186 28.20 7.70 -0.92
C GLN A 186 29.16 6.85 -0.07
N HIS A 187 28.66 6.17 0.97
CA HIS A 187 29.48 5.29 1.80
C HIS A 187 29.95 4.01 1.10
N SER A 188 29.17 3.44 0.17
CA SER A 188 29.62 2.30 -0.64
C SER A 188 30.74 2.69 -1.62
N ASN A 189 30.65 3.89 -2.21
CA ASN A 189 31.67 4.40 -3.13
C ASN A 189 32.98 4.72 -2.41
N LEU A 190 32.92 5.27 -1.18
CA LEU A 190 34.08 5.51 -0.31
C LEU A 190 34.78 4.20 0.15
N LYS A 191 34.03 3.12 0.36
CA LYS A 191 34.63 1.81 0.69
C LYS A 191 35.31 1.17 -0.51
N GLN A 192 34.79 1.35 -1.72
CA GLN A 192 35.45 0.84 -2.94
C GLN A 192 36.72 1.61 -3.29
N SER A 193 36.75 2.94 -3.10
CA SER A 193 37.97 3.74 -3.32
C SER A 193 39.10 3.38 -2.34
N ASN A 194 38.76 3.06 -1.09
CA ASN A 194 39.76 2.69 -0.07
C ASN A 194 40.27 1.24 -0.19
N MET A 195 39.65 0.39 -1.01
CA MET A 195 40.15 -0.95 -1.31
C MET A 195 41.04 -1.01 -2.56
N MET A 196 41.09 0.08 -3.34
CA MET A 196 41.93 0.20 -4.54
C MET A 196 43.13 1.14 -4.36
N SER A 197 43.42 1.53 -3.11
CA SER A 197 44.58 2.36 -2.73
C SER A 197 45.64 1.54 -2.01
#